data_AF-A0A1G8FX81-F1
#
_entry.id   AF-A0A1G8FX81-F1
#
_cell.length_a   1.000
_cell.length_b   1.000
_cell.length_c   1.000
_cell.angle_alpha   90.00
_cell.angle_beta   90.00
_cell.angle_gamma   90.00
#
_symmetry.space_group_name_H-M   'P 1'
#
loop_
_entity.id
_entity.type
_entity.pdbx_description
1 polymer ?
#
loop_
_entity_poly.entity_id
_entity_poly.type
_entity_poly.pdbx_seq_one_letter_code
_entity_poly.pdbx_strand_id
1 'polypeptide(L)'
;YINDVVRGWINYYEKFGKTEFRKVMCHLNRSIAYWAKTKYKRLRRRGVISAHYWLAYIAQKEPNLFYHWQVGYVPYARQKK
;
A
#
# COMPACT_ATOMS: atom_id res chain seq x y z
N TYR A 1 -13.71 -2.16 7.48
CA TYR A 1 -14.02 -0.80 7.01
C TYR A 1 -13.18 -0.37 5.82
N ILE A 2 -11.84 -0.27 5.92
CA ILE A 2 -11.03 0.21 4.76
C ILE A 2 -11.11 -0.72 3.54
N ASN A 3 -11.14 -2.04 3.74
CA ASN A 3 -11.16 -3.01 2.65
C ASN A 3 -12.44 -2.92 1.80
N ASP A 4 -13.60 -2.65 2.40
CA ASP A 4 -14.87 -2.53 1.68
C ASP A 4 -14.93 -1.24 0.86
N VAL A 5 -14.45 -0.13 1.42
CA VAL A 5 -14.35 1.16 0.73
C VAL A 5 -13.39 1.06 -0.45
N VAL A 6 -12.20 0.49 -0.22
CA VAL A 6 -11.19 0.29 -1.27
C VAL A 6 -11.70 -0.66 -2.36
N ARG A 7 -12.44 -1.71 -2.00
CA ARG A 7 -13.11 -2.59 -2.97
C ARG A 7 -14.10 -1.82 -3.84
N GLY A 8 -14.93 -0.96 -3.25
CA GLY A 8 -15.84 -0.09 -3.99
C GLY A 8 -15.09 0.83 -4.97
N TRP A 9 -14.00 1.44 -4.52
CA TRP A 9 -13.16 2.29 -5.39
C TRP A 9 -12.53 1.52 -6.53
N ILE A 10 -12.00 0.32 -6.29
CA ILE A 10 -11.45 -0.52 -7.36
C ILE A 10 -12.53 -0.85 -8.38
N ASN A 11 -13.67 -1.38 -7.92
CA ASN A 11 -14.76 -1.78 -8.81
C ASN A 11 -15.30 -0.62 -9.67
N TYR A 12 -15.30 0.59 -9.11
CA TYR A 12 -15.76 1.79 -9.81
C TYR A 12 -14.69 2.38 -10.74
N TYR A 13 -13.49 2.65 -10.23
CA TYR A 13 -12.48 3.44 -10.93
C TYR A 13 -11.52 2.63 -11.82
N GLU A 14 -11.42 1.31 -11.66
CA GLU A 14 -10.52 0.47 -12.48
C GLU A 14 -10.86 0.57 -13.98
N LYS A 15 -12.15 0.76 -14.32
CA LYS A 15 -12.64 0.86 -15.69
C LYS A 15 -12.26 2.16 -16.40
N PHE A 16 -11.96 3.22 -15.66
CA PHE A 16 -11.81 4.58 -16.20
C PHE A 16 -10.35 5.03 -16.34
N GLY A 17 -9.38 4.27 -15.83
CA GLY A 17 -7.96 4.57 -16.05
C GLY A 17 -7.02 3.89 -15.07
N LYS A 18 -6.38 2.80 -15.50
CA LYS A 18 -5.44 2.03 -14.67
C LYS A 18 -4.26 2.86 -14.17
N THR A 19 -3.77 3.81 -14.95
CA THR A 19 -2.59 4.63 -14.60
C THR A 19 -2.88 5.61 -13.48
N GLU A 20 -3.95 6.40 -13.59
CA GLU A 20 -4.32 7.36 -12.55
C GLU A 20 -4.78 6.64 -11.28
N PHE A 21 -5.54 5.56 -11.43
CA PHE A 21 -5.94 4.75 -10.29
C PHE A 21 -4.74 4.13 -9.56
N ARG A 22 -3.69 3.72 -10.29
CA ARG A 22 -2.43 3.28 -9.69
C ARG A 22 -1.75 4.37 -8.88
N LYS A 23 -1.81 5.66 -9.29
CA LYS A 23 -1.30 6.77 -8.47
C LYS A 23 -2.06 6.91 -7.14
N VAL A 24 -3.38 6.77 -7.17
CA VAL A 24 -4.23 6.78 -5.97
C VAL A 24 -3.85 5.62 -5.03
N MET A 25 -3.70 4.41 -5.55
CA MET A 25 -3.28 3.26 -4.74
C MET A 25 -1.86 3.40 -4.19
N CYS A 26 -0.93 3.99 -4.94
CA CYS A 26 0.39 4.35 -4.44
C CYS A 26 0.31 5.35 -3.28
N HIS A 27 -0.56 6.36 -3.38
CA HIS A 27 -0.79 7.32 -2.29
C HIS A 27 -1.38 6.64 -1.05
N LEU A 28 -2.33 5.73 -1.24
CA LEU A 28 -2.90 4.93 -0.15
C LEU A 28 -1.82 4.10 0.57
N ASN A 29 -0.99 3.37 -0.19
CA ASN A 29 0.14 2.62 0.37
C ASN A 29 1.12 3.53 1.13
N ARG A 30 1.34 4.76 0.65
CA ARG A 30 2.16 5.75 1.35
C ARG A 30 1.56 6.19 2.67
N SER A 31 0.26 6.45 2.72
CA SER A 31 -0.45 6.78 3.96
C SER A 31 -0.39 5.63 4.98
N ILE A 32 -0.54 4.39 4.53
CA ILE A 32 -0.39 3.20 5.39
C ILE A 32 1.05 3.11 5.94
N ALA A 33 2.07 3.39 5.11
CA ALA A 33 3.46 3.38 5.57
C ALA A 33 3.74 4.48 6.60
N TYR A 34 3.15 5.68 6.46
CA TYR A 34 3.22 6.73 7.48
C TYR A 34 2.53 6.31 8.77
N TRP A 35 1.33 5.76 8.69
CA TRP A 35 0.63 5.22 9.87
C TRP A 35 1.45 4.14 10.57
N ALA A 36 2.05 3.21 9.81
CA ALA A 36 2.90 2.17 10.35
C ALA A 36 4.12 2.73 11.07
N LYS A 37 4.71 3.82 10.56
CA LYS A 37 5.82 4.52 11.22
C LYS A 37 5.42 5.09 12.57
N THR A 38 4.21 5.61 12.69
CA THR A 38 3.65 6.13 13.95
C THR A 38 3.30 4.99 14.91
N LYS A 39 2.75 3.88 14.40
CA LYS A 39 2.31 2.73 15.20
C LYS A 39 3.47 1.90 15.74
N TYR A 40 4.51 1.65 14.95
CA TYR A 40 5.60 0.74 15.29
C TYR A 40 6.89 1.47 15.65
N LYS A 41 7.33 1.34 16.92
CA LYS A 41 8.55 1.97 17.46
C LYS A 41 9.80 1.70 16.60
N ARG A 42 9.94 0.48 16.05
CA ARG A 42 11.07 0.09 15.18
C ARG A 42 11.13 0.85 13.85
N LEU A 43 10.00 1.38 13.38
CA LEU A 43 9.92 2.16 12.15
C LEU A 43 10.02 3.67 12.42
N ARG A 44 9.65 4.13 13.63
CA ARG A 44 9.60 5.55 13.99
C ARG A 44 10.89 6.32 13.73
N ARG A 45 12.05 5.71 14.02
CA ARG A 45 13.37 6.31 13.78
C ARG A 45 13.89 6.14 12.35
N ARG A 46 13.21 5.35 11.51
CA ARG A 46 13.63 5.10 10.12
C ARG A 46 12.95 6.06 9.15
N GLY A 47 13.53 6.20 7.97
CA GLY A 47 12.95 6.99 6.88
C GLY A 47 11.63 6.39 6.39
N VAL A 48 10.79 7.23 5.76
CA VAL A 48 9.51 6.82 5.15
C VAL A 48 9.71 5.71 4.10
N ILE A 49 10.87 5.74 3.42
CA ILE A 49 11.29 4.71 2.47
C ILE A 49 11.45 3.35 3.16
N SER A 50 12.05 3.29 4.35
CA SER A 50 12.18 2.04 5.12
C SER A 50 10.81 1.51 5.57
N ALA A 51 9.88 2.40 5.92
CA ALA A 51 8.50 2.01 6.23
C ALA A 51 7.77 1.46 5.00
N HIS A 52 8.02 2.02 3.80
CA HIS A 52 7.51 1.47 2.54
C HIS A 52 8.08 0.09 2.23
N TYR A 53 9.38 -0.12 2.38
CA TYR A 53 9.99 -1.44 2.19
C TYR A 53 9.44 -2.46 3.18
N TRP A 54 9.28 -2.04 4.43
CA TRP A 54 8.65 -2.89 5.43
C TRP A 54 7.20 -3.22 5.03
N LEU A 55 6.43 -2.24 4.56
CA LEU A 55 5.06 -2.48 4.11
C LEU A 55 5.01 -3.41 2.89
N ALA A 56 5.94 -3.26 1.95
CA ALA A 56 6.07 -4.14 0.78
C ALA A 56 6.39 -5.59 1.20
N TYR A 57 7.23 -5.77 2.22
CA TYR A 57 7.50 -7.10 2.80
C TYR A 57 6.25 -7.72 3.41
N ILE A 58 5.46 -6.94 4.17
CA ILE A 58 4.19 -7.42 4.73
C ILE A 58 3.19 -7.75 3.64
N ALA A 59 3.09 -6.93 2.59
CA ALA A 59 2.19 -7.19 1.47
C ALA A 59 2.52 -8.49 0.73
N GLN A 60 3.79 -8.91 0.70
CA GLN A 60 4.19 -10.21 0.15
C GLN A 60 3.86 -11.38 1.08
N LYS A 61 3.96 -11.19 2.40
CA LYS A 61 3.67 -12.24 3.39
C LYS A 61 2.18 -12.43 3.62
N GLU A 62 1.43 -11.34 3.65
CA GLU A 62 0.00 -11.32 3.92
C GLU A 62 -0.74 -10.50 2.85
N PRO A 63 -0.82 -11.01 1.61
CA PRO A 63 -1.48 -10.30 0.50
C PRO A 63 -2.98 -10.05 0.77
N ASN A 64 -3.59 -10.84 1.66
CA ASN A 64 -5.01 -10.76 2.01
C ASN A 64 -5.34 -9.68 3.05
N LEU A 65 -4.35 -9.00 3.62
CA LEU A 65 -4.57 -7.99 4.66
C LEU A 65 -5.33 -6.77 4.11
N PHE A 66 -5.01 -6.37 2.88
CA PHE A 66 -5.72 -5.29 2.18
C PHE A 66 -6.21 -5.75 0.82
N TYR A 67 -7.43 -5.35 0.47
CA TYR A 67 -8.05 -5.78 -0.78
C TYR A 67 -7.27 -5.32 -2.02
N HIS A 68 -6.73 -4.09 -2.02
CA HIS A 68 -5.94 -3.60 -3.15
C HIS A 68 -4.61 -4.35 -3.33
N TRP A 69 -4.07 -4.99 -2.30
CA TRP A 69 -2.90 -5.86 -2.45
C TRP A 69 -3.23 -7.16 -3.17
N GLN A 70 -4.40 -7.76 -2.90
CA GLN A 70 -4.90 -8.94 -3.60
C GLN A 70 -5.08 -8.68 -5.10
N VAL A 71 -5.53 -7.46 -5.45
CA VAL A 71 -5.71 -7.02 -6.84
C VAL A 71 -4.38 -6.66 -7.54
N GLY A 72 -3.26 -6.60 -6.79
CA GLY A 72 -1.93 -6.35 -7.33
C GLY A 72 -1.42 -4.91 -7.17
N TYR A 73 -2.15 -4.04 -6.48
CA TYR A 73 -1.69 -2.70 -6.10
C TYR A 73 -0.80 -2.74 -4.84
N VAL A 74 0.26 -3.54 -4.92
CA VAL A 74 1.21 -3.74 -3.83
C VAL A 74 2.17 -2.54 -3.69
N PRO A 75 2.63 -2.22 -2.47
CA PRO A 75 3.64 -1.20 -2.26
C PRO A 75 4.93 -1.63 -2.95
N TYR A 76 5.47 -0.78 -3.82
CA TYR A 76 6.68 -1.11 -4.57
C TYR A 76 7.91 -1.01 -3.67
N ALA A 77 8.64 -2.12 -3.53
CA ALA A 77 10.02 -2.09 -3.06
C ALA A 77 10.91 -1.84 -4.28
N ARG A 78 11.57 -0.68 -4.37
CA ARG A 78 12.67 -0.52 -5.32
C ARG A 78 13.77 -1.51 -4.90
N GLN A 79 13.88 -2.65 -5.58
CA GLN A 79 15.00 -3.57 -5.37
C GLN A 79 16.29 -2.77 -5.58
N LYS A 80 17.19 -2.76 -4.59
CA LYS A 80 18.55 -2.30 -4.82
C LYS A 80 19.15 -3.29 -5.83
N LYS A 81 19.46 -2.81 -7.04
CA LYS A 81 20.45 -3.45 -7.90
C LYS A 81 21.79 -3.44 -7.18
#